data_AF-A0A5C8MD20-F1
#
_entry.id   AF-A0A5C8MD20-F1
#
_cell.length_a   1.000
_cell.length_b   1.000
_cell.length_c   1.000
_cell.angle_alpha   90.00
_cell.angle_beta   90.00
_cell.angle_gamma   90.00
#
_symmetry.space_group_name_H-M   'P 1'
#
loop_
_entity.id
_entity.type
_entity.pdbx_description
1 polymer ?
#
loop_
_entity_poly.entity_id
_entity_poly.type
_entity_poly.pdbx_seq_one_letter_code
_entity_poly.pdbx_strand_id
1 'polypeptide(L)'
;MNRLSYSYEDLERDLAIGHELHFKYVGKQYSISNKAGWYLSEQAYKQGESTVKQSEHSYFNGYGEQVEWKFIMVLDVFELLDDVIKSGVEVYSRFIHSTKYISTDDVIQQYYPESIVKDNE
;
A
#
# COMPACT_ATOMS: atom_id res chain seq x y z
N MET A 1 4.68 -24.15 28.86
CA MET A 1 5.18 -23.07 27.98
C MET A 1 4.57 -21.77 28.48
N ASN A 2 5.39 -20.86 29.01
CA ASN A 2 4.92 -19.54 29.42
C ASN A 2 4.48 -18.76 28.19
N ARG A 3 3.18 -18.49 28.08
CA ARG A 3 2.67 -17.50 27.13
C ARG A 3 3.12 -16.16 27.69
N LEU A 4 4.17 -15.57 27.11
CA LEU A 4 4.51 -14.18 27.38
C LEU A 4 3.25 -13.36 27.08
N SER A 5 2.62 -12.82 28.11
CA SER A 5 1.47 -11.94 27.97
C SER A 5 2.00 -10.62 27.45
N TYR A 6 1.84 -10.38 26.15
CA TYR A 6 2.17 -9.09 25.54
C TYR A 6 1.12 -8.08 26.00
N SER A 7 1.54 -7.13 26.83
CA SER A 7 0.62 -6.15 27.43
C SER A 7 0.43 -4.92 26.53
N TYR A 8 -0.51 -4.06 26.91
CA TYR A 8 -0.69 -2.78 26.24
C TYR A 8 0.54 -1.87 26.45
N GLU A 9 1.16 -1.91 27.63
CA GLU A 9 2.37 -1.16 27.94
C GLU A 9 3.59 -1.65 27.14
N ASP A 10 3.67 -2.95 26.84
CA ASP A 10 4.70 -3.50 25.95
C ASP A 10 4.52 -2.98 24.51
N LEU A 11 3.27 -2.94 24.03
CA LEU A 11 2.93 -2.32 22.74
C LEU A 11 3.37 -0.86 22.68
N GLU A 12 3.00 -0.05 23.68
CA GLU A 12 3.37 1.37 23.70
C GLU A 12 4.88 1.57 23.67
N ARG A 13 5.63 0.73 24.40
CA ARG A 13 7.09 0.80 24.46
C ARG A 13 7.73 0.46 23.13
N ASP A 14 7.32 -0.65 22.51
CA ASP A 14 7.87 -1.10 21.23
C ASP A 14 7.57 -0.07 20.13
N LEU A 15 6.34 0.44 20.09
CA LEU A 15 5.96 1.48 19.14
C LEU A 15 6.71 2.80 19.38
N ALA A 16 6.96 3.20 20.64
CA ALA A 16 7.67 4.43 20.97
C ALA A 16 9.15 4.45 20.53
N ILE A 17 9.77 3.27 20.38
CA ILE A 17 11.14 3.13 19.85
C ILE A 17 11.16 2.90 18.33
N GLY A 18 10.01 3.01 17.67
CA GLY A 18 9.87 2.88 16.22
C GLY A 18 9.77 1.44 15.72
N HIS A 19 9.50 0.46 16.60
CA HIS A 19 9.18 -0.88 16.13
C HIS A 19 7.79 -0.92 15.49
N GLU A 20 7.66 -1.76 14.48
CA GLU A 20 6.38 -2.13 13.88
C GLU A 20 5.95 -3.49 14.44
N LEU A 21 4.73 -3.57 14.97
CA LEU A 21 4.19 -4.83 15.46
C LEU A 21 3.38 -5.50 14.36
N HIS A 22 3.81 -6.69 13.92
CA HIS A 22 3.04 -7.51 12.97
C HIS A 22 2.25 -8.59 13.70
N PHE A 23 0.97 -8.77 13.33
CA PHE A 23 0.12 -9.82 13.89
C PHE A 23 -0.88 -10.36 12.86
N LYS A 24 -1.42 -11.54 13.13
CA LYS A 24 -2.49 -12.14 12.32
C LYS A 24 -3.82 -12.08 13.06
N TYR A 25 -4.86 -11.59 12.41
CA TYR A 25 -6.22 -11.54 12.94
C TYR A 25 -7.21 -11.96 11.87
N VAL A 26 -8.06 -12.95 12.16
CA VAL A 26 -9.06 -13.50 11.22
C VAL A 26 -8.43 -13.87 9.86
N GLY A 27 -7.26 -14.53 9.90
CA GLY A 27 -6.55 -14.98 8.69
C GLY A 27 -5.84 -13.89 7.89
N LYS A 28 -5.98 -12.60 8.24
CA LYS A 28 -5.29 -11.48 7.61
C LYS A 28 -4.10 -11.03 8.45
N GLN A 29 -3.06 -10.55 7.78
CA GLN A 29 -1.88 -9.98 8.42
C GLN A 29 -2.06 -8.47 8.57
N TYR A 30 -1.71 -7.96 9.74
CA TYR A 30 -1.83 -6.57 10.13
C TYR A 30 -0.51 -6.07 10.69
N SER A 31 -0.32 -4.76 10.65
CA SER A 31 0.73 -4.10 11.40
C SER A 31 0.27 -2.81 12.07
N ILE A 32 0.91 -2.46 13.19
CA ILE A 32 0.74 -1.20 13.92
C ILE A 32 2.10 -0.51 14.00
N SER A 33 2.13 0.80 13.76
CA SER A 33 3.30 1.68 13.87
C SER A 33 2.91 3.05 14.44
N ASN A 34 3.89 3.86 14.89
CA ASN A 34 3.66 5.09 15.67
C ASN A 34 4.58 6.28 15.30
N LYS A 35 4.96 6.50 14.02
CA LYS A 35 5.76 7.70 13.69
C LYS A 35 4.96 9.01 13.68
N ALA A 36 3.64 8.96 13.51
CA ALA A 36 2.75 10.13 13.48
C ALA A 36 1.43 9.96 14.28
N GLY A 37 1.39 8.99 15.19
CA GLY A 37 0.17 8.43 15.79
C GLY A 37 -0.03 6.98 15.38
N TRP A 38 -0.95 6.28 16.05
CA TRP A 38 -1.11 4.84 15.86
C TRP A 38 -2.00 4.57 14.64
N TYR A 39 -1.49 3.85 13.66
CA TYR A 39 -2.30 3.44 12.52
C TYR A 39 -2.17 1.94 12.25
N LEU A 40 -3.31 1.35 11.89
CA LEU A 40 -3.40 -0.04 11.46
C LEU A 40 -3.23 -0.08 9.94
N SER A 41 -2.45 -1.02 9.41
CA SER A 41 -2.20 -1.14 7.97
C SER A 41 -3.49 -1.06 7.12
N GLU A 42 -4.56 -1.75 7.51
CA GLU A 42 -5.86 -1.71 6.82
C GLU A 42 -6.47 -0.29 6.71
N GLN A 43 -6.28 0.57 7.71
CA GLN A 43 -6.75 1.96 7.66
C GLN A 43 -5.97 2.75 6.60
N ALA A 44 -4.66 2.54 6.51
CA ALA A 44 -3.82 3.20 5.51
C ALA A 44 -4.17 2.74 4.08
N TYR A 45 -4.44 1.45 3.86
CA TYR A 45 -4.97 0.95 2.58
C TYR A 45 -6.29 1.63 2.20
N LYS A 46 -7.25 1.71 3.14
CA LYS A 46 -8.56 2.35 2.91
C LYS A 46 -8.43 3.83 2.59
N GLN A 47 -7.55 4.54 3.30
CA GLN A 47 -7.32 5.96 3.05
C GLN A 47 -6.70 6.19 1.67
N GLY A 48 -5.66 5.42 1.32
CA GLY A 48 -5.04 5.46 0.00
C GLY A 48 -6.05 5.20 -1.13
N GLU A 49 -6.86 4.16 -0.99
CA GLU A 49 -7.93 3.82 -1.95
C GLU A 49 -8.96 4.93 -2.11
N SER A 50 -9.43 5.53 -1.01
CA SER A 50 -10.39 6.64 -1.08
C SER A 50 -9.81 7.87 -1.78
N THR A 51 -8.58 8.26 -1.44
CA THR A 51 -7.93 9.45 -2.01
C THR A 51 -7.70 9.31 -3.52
N VAL A 52 -7.22 8.15 -3.98
CA VAL A 52 -6.94 7.95 -5.40
C VAL A 52 -8.22 7.80 -6.23
N LYS A 53 -9.29 7.18 -5.69
CA LYS A 53 -10.61 7.14 -6.36
C LYS A 53 -11.18 8.54 -6.58
N GLN A 54 -10.98 9.47 -5.65
CA GLN A 54 -11.39 10.86 -5.81
C GLN A 54 -10.56 11.62 -6.86
N SER A 55 -9.44 11.06 -7.28
CA SER A 55 -8.50 11.64 -8.25
C SER A 55 -8.69 11.09 -9.68
N GLU A 56 -9.65 10.16 -9.88
CA GLU A 56 -10.01 9.66 -11.20
C GLU A 56 -10.53 10.80 -12.08
N HIS A 57 -10.04 10.86 -13.31
CA HIS A 57 -10.43 11.91 -14.25
C HIS A 57 -10.19 11.46 -15.68
N SER A 58 -10.64 12.28 -16.64
CA SER A 58 -10.33 12.08 -18.05
C SER A 58 -9.93 13.39 -18.70
N TYR A 59 -9.09 13.31 -19.73
CA TYR A 59 -8.65 14.45 -20.51
C TYR A 59 -8.40 14.04 -21.97
N PHE A 60 -8.36 15.02 -22.87
CA PHE A 60 -7.92 14.79 -24.25
C PHE A 60 -6.41 15.00 -24.36
N ASN A 61 -5.69 14.03 -24.90
CA ASN A 61 -4.25 14.15 -25.15
C ASN A 61 -3.98 15.10 -26.34
N GLY A 62 -2.71 15.34 -26.64
CA GLY A 62 -2.30 16.22 -27.77
C GLY A 62 -2.74 15.75 -29.16
N TYR A 63 -3.24 14.51 -29.28
CA TYR A 63 -3.78 13.93 -30.52
C TYR A 63 -5.32 13.98 -30.57
N GLY A 64 -5.98 14.56 -29.57
CA GLY A 64 -7.44 14.61 -29.48
C GLY A 64 -8.08 13.29 -29.04
N GLU A 65 -7.30 12.35 -28.51
CA GLU A 65 -7.80 11.08 -27.99
C GLU A 65 -8.14 11.23 -26.50
N GLN A 66 -9.22 10.59 -26.05
CA GLN A 66 -9.61 10.60 -24.65
C GLN A 66 -8.76 9.62 -23.84
N VAL A 67 -8.10 10.13 -22.81
CA VAL A 67 -7.34 9.36 -21.81
C VAL A 67 -8.14 9.34 -20.51
N GLU A 68 -8.34 8.16 -19.93
CA GLU A 68 -9.00 7.97 -18.64
C GLU A 68 -7.98 7.52 -17.59
N TRP A 69 -7.99 8.18 -16.45
CA TRP A 69 -7.25 7.80 -15.25
C TRP A 69 -8.23 7.14 -14.29
N LYS A 70 -8.06 5.82 -14.09
CA LYS A 70 -8.88 5.02 -13.18
C LYS A 70 -8.01 4.31 -12.17
N PHE A 71 -8.48 4.26 -10.94
CA PHE A 71 -7.92 3.43 -9.90
C PHE A 71 -8.35 1.98 -10.11
N ILE A 72 -7.39 1.06 -10.00
CA ILE A 72 -7.63 -0.38 -10.11
C ILE A 72 -7.55 -1.02 -8.72
N MET A 73 -6.39 -0.94 -8.09
CA MET A 73 -6.14 -1.46 -6.74
C MET A 73 -4.89 -0.83 -6.12
N VAL A 74 -4.80 -0.87 -4.79
CA VAL A 74 -3.57 -0.58 -4.06
C VAL A 74 -2.72 -1.85 -4.06
N LEU A 75 -1.46 -1.76 -4.52
CA LEU A 75 -0.53 -2.89 -4.51
C LEU A 75 0.14 -3.04 -3.15
N ASP A 76 0.62 -1.92 -2.58
CA ASP A 76 1.29 -1.92 -1.30
C ASP A 76 1.18 -0.54 -0.63
N VAL A 77 1.37 -0.51 0.69
CA VAL A 77 1.38 0.72 1.49
C VAL A 77 2.67 0.74 2.31
N PHE A 78 3.56 1.65 1.96
CA PHE A 78 4.79 1.88 2.69
C PHE A 78 4.66 3.11 3.59
N GLU A 79 5.17 3.00 4.80
CA GLU A 79 5.46 4.17 5.61
C GLU A 79 6.62 4.93 4.98
N LEU A 80 6.36 6.12 4.45
CA LEU A 80 7.44 7.05 4.13
C LEU A 80 8.01 7.55 5.46
N LEU A 81 9.33 7.52 5.59
CA LEU A 81 10.07 7.77 6.84
C LEU A 81 9.77 9.14 7.51
N ASP A 82 9.04 10.03 6.85
CA ASP A 82 8.72 11.38 7.32
C ASP A 82 7.30 11.79 6.93
N ASP A 83 6.65 12.57 7.81
CA ASP A 83 5.32 13.19 7.61
C ASP A 83 5.27 14.13 6.39
N VAL A 84 6.43 14.52 5.87
CA VAL A 84 6.61 15.41 4.73
C VAL A 84 7.63 14.79 3.78
N ILE A 85 7.28 14.66 2.50
CA ILE A 85 8.24 14.30 1.44
C ILE A 85 9.31 15.40 1.39
N LYS A 86 10.47 15.13 1.97
CA LYS A 86 11.60 16.06 2.03
C LYS A 86 12.29 16.15 0.66
N SER A 87 13.03 17.23 0.44
CA SER A 87 13.90 17.36 -0.73
C SER A 87 14.89 16.20 -0.79
N GLY A 88 14.98 15.53 -1.95
CA GLY A 88 15.81 14.35 -2.16
C GLY A 88 15.08 13.00 -2.04
N VAL A 89 13.81 12.98 -1.62
CA VAL A 89 12.98 11.77 -1.69
C VAL A 89 12.50 11.57 -3.13
N GLU A 90 12.88 10.43 -3.73
CA GLU A 90 12.44 10.05 -5.08
C GLU A 90 11.12 9.27 -5.01
N VAL A 91 10.05 9.84 -5.56
CA VAL A 91 8.80 9.13 -5.81
C VAL A 91 8.89 8.51 -7.20
N TYR A 92 8.97 7.19 -7.27
CA TYR A 92 9.02 6.48 -8.54
C TYR A 92 7.61 6.19 -9.05
N SER A 93 7.31 6.60 -10.28
CA SER A 93 6.15 6.14 -11.03
C SER A 93 6.62 5.45 -12.31
N ARG A 94 5.97 4.36 -12.67
CA ARG A 94 6.27 3.59 -13.89
C ARG A 94 5.07 3.62 -14.83
N PHE A 95 5.31 3.97 -16.08
CA PHE A 95 4.31 3.82 -17.13
C PHE A 95 4.32 2.37 -17.63
N ILE A 96 3.14 1.76 -17.63
CA ILE A 96 2.92 0.42 -18.15
C ILE A 96 2.25 0.55 -19.51
N HIS A 97 2.84 -0.09 -20.53
CA HIS A 97 2.24 -0.15 -21.84
C HIS A 97 1.35 -1.38 -21.94
N SER A 98 0.06 -1.20 -22.17
CA SER A 98 -0.87 -2.33 -22.21
C SER A 98 -2.02 -2.09 -23.17
N THR A 99 -2.63 -3.17 -23.67
CA THR A 99 -3.77 -3.08 -24.60
C THR A 99 -5.09 -3.25 -23.86
N LYS A 100 -6.19 -2.72 -24.38
CA LYS A 100 -7.52 -2.89 -23.74
C LYS A 100 -8.03 -4.33 -23.66
N TYR A 101 -7.32 -5.28 -24.28
CA TYR A 101 -7.71 -6.70 -24.36
C TYR A 101 -6.97 -7.58 -23.35
N ILE A 102 -5.97 -7.05 -22.65
CA ILE A 102 -5.28 -7.79 -21.59
C ILE A 102 -6.11 -7.74 -20.30
N SER A 103 -6.06 -8.79 -19.50
CA SER A 103 -6.69 -8.77 -18.18
C SER A 103 -5.81 -8.04 -17.14
N THR A 104 -6.41 -7.61 -16.03
CA THR A 104 -5.65 -7.05 -14.90
C THR A 104 -4.62 -8.05 -14.36
N ASP A 105 -4.98 -9.33 -14.27
CA ASP A 105 -4.09 -10.39 -13.78
C ASP A 105 -2.87 -10.57 -14.67
N ASP A 106 -3.07 -10.56 -16.00
CA ASP A 106 -1.98 -10.63 -16.98
C ASP A 106 -1.05 -9.40 -16.88
N VAL A 107 -1.60 -8.20 -16.62
CA VAL A 107 -0.79 -6.98 -16.39
C VAL A 107 0.04 -7.13 -15.13
N ILE A 108 -0.54 -7.58 -14.02
CA ILE A 108 0.17 -7.80 -12.76
C ILE A 108 1.27 -8.85 -12.97
N GLN A 109 0.97 -9.96 -13.63
CA GLN A 109 1.95 -11.01 -13.90
C GLN A 109 3.12 -10.51 -14.78
N GLN A 110 2.86 -9.67 -15.76
CA GLN A 110 3.89 -9.14 -16.65
C GLN A 110 4.78 -8.09 -15.98
N TYR A 111 4.20 -7.19 -15.17
CA TYR A 111 4.90 -6.00 -14.68
C TYR A 111 5.27 -6.03 -13.20
N TYR A 112 4.58 -6.85 -12.40
CA TYR A 112 4.75 -7.00 -10.96
C TYR A 112 4.65 -8.49 -10.51
N PRO A 113 5.43 -9.41 -11.11
CA PRO A 113 5.34 -10.84 -10.77
C PRO A 113 5.64 -11.14 -9.29
N GLU A 114 6.38 -10.26 -8.61
CA GLU A 114 6.66 -10.33 -7.18
C GLU A 114 5.43 -10.14 -6.28
N SER A 115 4.38 -9.48 -6.79
CA SER A 115 3.14 -9.25 -6.04
C SER A 115 2.21 -10.47 -6.03
N ILE A 116 2.50 -11.49 -6.84
CA ILE A 116 1.74 -12.75 -6.85
C ILE A 116 2.19 -13.57 -5.65
N VAL A 117 1.33 -13.63 -4.62
CA VAL A 117 1.53 -14.51 -3.47
C VAL A 117 1.56 -15.95 -3.98
N LYS A 118 2.73 -16.58 -3.93
CA LYS A 118 2.81 -18.04 -4.08
C LYS A 118 2.34 -18.64 -2.78
N ASP A 119 1.17 -19.29 -2.81
CA ASP A 119 0.82 -20.23 -1.75
C ASP A 119 1.91 -21.30 -1.74
N ASN A 120 2.77 -21.24 -0.73
CA ASN A 120 3.76 -22.29 -0.50
C ASN A 120 2.98 -23.51 0.02
N GLU A 121 2.86 -24.53 -0.82
CA GLU A 121 2.42 -25.89 -0.43
C GLU A 121 3.26 -26.49 0.70
#